data_AF-A0A7V2TAJ5-F1
#
_entry.id   AF-A0A7V2TAJ5-F1
#
_cell.length_a   1.000
_cell.length_b   1.000
_cell.length_c   1.000
_cell.angle_alpha   90.00
_cell.angle_beta   90.00
_cell.angle_gamma   90.00
#
_symmetry.space_group_name_H-M   'P 1'
#
loop_
_entity.id
_entity.type
_entity.pdbx_description
1 polymer ?
#
loop_
_entity_poly.entity_id
_entity_poly.type
_entity_poly.pdbx_seq_one_letter_code
_entity_poly.pdbx_strand_id
1 'polypeptide(L)'
;MTEFAGEGRPLGPSAFDGVLRRLGIGAAELWAVIRVETAGVGFLPDRRPVILFERHWFSRLTDGRHDEVAPEISSRRPGGYGARGAHQYERLARAIALDRRAALESTSWGLGQLMGLNARAAGFADVETMVAAMVESEDAQLEGMAAFIDGQGLAPFLARRDWAGFARRYNGPGFRRNRYDEKLAAAHARYAGGSLPSLEVRAAQLRLTYLGEDPHGIDGFAGPRTAAALRAFQRRVGLPVTGELDEATARALEEAVRAEAVAVV
;
A
#
# COMPACT_ATOMS: atom_id res chain seq x y z
N MET A 1 -2.14 8.29 -18.34
CA MET A 1 -2.49 6.89 -18.09
C MET A 1 -3.45 6.85 -16.92
N THR A 2 -4.75 6.80 -17.20
CA THR A 2 -5.83 6.69 -16.21
C THR A 2 -6.00 5.25 -15.70
N GLU A 3 -5.31 4.27 -16.29
CA GLU A 3 -5.52 2.83 -16.02
C GLU A 3 -5.19 2.36 -14.59
N PHE A 4 -4.40 3.13 -13.83
CA PHE A 4 -3.99 2.75 -12.48
C PHE A 4 -4.68 3.57 -11.39
N ALA A 5 -5.70 4.34 -11.73
CA ALA A 5 -6.48 5.12 -10.77
C ALA A 5 -7.89 4.55 -10.66
N GLY A 6 -8.36 4.39 -9.42
CA GLY A 6 -9.71 3.99 -9.10
C GLY A 6 -10.30 4.88 -8.00
N GLU A 7 -11.30 4.37 -7.28
CA GLU A 7 -11.89 5.11 -6.16
C GLU A 7 -10.92 5.30 -4.98
N GLY A 8 -9.86 4.48 -4.89
CA GLY A 8 -8.89 4.57 -3.79
C GLY A 8 -9.47 4.17 -2.43
N ARG A 9 -10.35 3.15 -2.42
CA ARG A 9 -11.16 2.78 -1.24
C ARG A 9 -10.28 2.34 -0.06
N PRO A 10 -10.47 2.93 1.15
CA PRO A 10 -9.67 2.62 2.32
C PRO A 10 -9.95 1.22 2.88
N LEU A 11 -8.98 0.68 3.61
CA LEU A 11 -9.06 -0.61 4.30
C LEU A 11 -10.19 -0.63 5.33
N GLY A 12 -11.09 -1.60 5.20
CA GLY A 12 -12.25 -1.83 6.07
C GLY A 12 -12.03 -2.91 7.14
N PRO A 13 -12.86 -2.92 8.20
CA PRO A 13 -12.74 -3.87 9.31
C PRO A 13 -12.98 -5.32 8.88
N SER A 14 -13.92 -5.59 7.96
CA SER A 14 -14.22 -6.95 7.54
C SER A 14 -13.05 -7.64 6.83
N ALA A 15 -12.35 -6.93 5.93
CA ALA A 15 -11.15 -7.43 5.26
C ALA A 15 -10.00 -7.61 6.26
N PHE A 16 -9.79 -6.63 7.15
CA PHE A 16 -8.76 -6.70 8.18
C PHE A 16 -8.94 -7.93 9.08
N ASP A 17 -10.14 -8.14 9.62
CA ASP A 17 -10.45 -9.28 10.48
C ASP A 17 -10.41 -10.61 9.71
N GLY A 18 -10.79 -10.59 8.43
CA GLY A 18 -10.66 -11.74 7.51
C GLY A 18 -9.21 -12.21 7.41
N VAL A 19 -8.28 -11.28 7.20
CA VAL A 19 -6.85 -11.57 7.11
C VAL A 19 -6.27 -12.05 8.44
N LEU A 20 -6.67 -11.48 9.57
CA LEU A 20 -6.25 -11.99 10.89
C LEU A 20 -6.63 -13.45 11.08
N ARG A 21 -7.87 -13.82 10.73
CA ARG A 21 -8.34 -15.21 10.79
C ARG A 21 -7.59 -16.11 9.81
N ARG A 22 -7.40 -15.66 8.57
CA ARG A 22 -6.70 -16.43 7.51
C ARG A 22 -5.28 -16.78 7.95
N LEU A 23 -4.55 -15.80 8.46
CA LEU A 23 -3.13 -15.94 8.82
C LEU A 23 -2.91 -16.50 10.23
N GLY A 24 -3.95 -16.53 11.08
CA GLY A 24 -3.84 -16.97 12.46
C GLY A 24 -2.91 -16.08 13.30
N ILE A 25 -2.94 -14.76 13.06
CA ILE A 25 -2.07 -13.76 13.72
C ILE A 25 -2.92 -12.69 14.42
N GLY A 26 -2.29 -11.92 15.32
CA GLY A 26 -2.92 -10.77 15.96
C GLY A 26 -2.83 -9.49 15.13
N ALA A 27 -3.62 -8.48 15.52
CA ALA A 27 -3.63 -7.18 14.86
C ALA A 27 -2.29 -6.45 14.94
N ALA A 28 -1.52 -6.64 16.02
CA ALA A 28 -0.19 -6.03 16.17
C ALA A 28 0.81 -6.58 15.15
N GLU A 29 0.80 -7.89 14.90
CA GLU A 29 1.63 -8.53 13.87
C GLU A 29 1.28 -8.00 12.48
N LEU A 30 -0.02 -7.90 12.16
CA LEU A 30 -0.46 -7.39 10.86
C LEU A 30 -0.12 -5.91 10.66
N TRP A 31 -0.38 -5.06 11.66
CA TRP A 31 -0.02 -3.64 11.61
C TRP A 31 1.48 -3.42 11.50
N ALA A 32 2.31 -4.28 12.09
CA ALA A 32 3.76 -4.20 11.94
C ALA A 32 4.18 -4.35 10.48
N VAL A 33 3.63 -5.34 9.76
CA VAL A 33 3.91 -5.55 8.33
C VAL A 33 3.44 -4.35 7.52
N ILE A 34 2.17 -3.97 7.65
CA ILE A 34 1.57 -2.84 6.92
C ILE A 34 2.38 -1.53 7.14
N ARG A 35 2.81 -1.27 8.38
CA ARG A 35 3.59 -0.07 8.71
C ARG A 35 4.97 -0.08 8.06
N VAL A 36 5.64 -1.24 8.01
CA VAL A 36 6.99 -1.34 7.46
C VAL A 36 6.98 -1.25 5.94
N GLU A 37 5.98 -1.82 5.27
CA GLU A 37 5.90 -1.83 3.80
C GLU A 37 5.51 -0.46 3.23
N THR A 38 4.51 0.22 3.80
CA THR A 38 3.94 1.43 3.19
C THR A 38 3.70 2.59 4.15
N ALA A 39 4.25 2.55 5.36
CA ALA A 39 3.87 3.45 6.44
C ALA A 39 2.38 3.40 6.80
N GLY A 40 1.65 2.41 6.29
CA GLY A 40 0.23 2.22 6.51
C GLY A 40 -0.69 2.85 5.47
N VAL A 41 -0.24 3.16 4.26
CA VAL A 41 -1.10 3.69 3.19
C VAL A 41 -0.84 3.01 1.84
N GLY A 42 -1.89 2.48 1.24
CA GLY A 42 -1.85 1.76 -0.03
C GLY A 42 -2.05 2.64 -1.27
N PHE A 43 -2.51 3.88 -1.12
CA PHE A 43 -2.78 4.81 -2.22
C PHE A 43 -2.02 6.14 -2.09
N LEU A 44 -1.62 6.70 -3.22
CA LEU A 44 -1.13 8.08 -3.34
C LEU A 44 -2.31 9.07 -3.26
N PRO A 45 -2.04 10.38 -3.03
CA PRO A 45 -3.09 11.41 -3.03
C PRO A 45 -3.93 11.47 -4.32
N ASP A 46 -3.36 11.05 -5.45
CA ASP A 46 -4.05 10.94 -6.74
C ASP A 46 -4.76 9.59 -6.95
N ARG A 47 -4.97 8.82 -5.88
CA ARG A 47 -5.73 7.55 -5.82
C ARG A 47 -5.11 6.40 -6.61
N ARG A 48 -3.89 6.56 -7.12
CA ARG A 48 -3.12 5.44 -7.67
C ARG A 48 -2.47 4.62 -6.55
N PRO A 49 -2.36 3.29 -6.66
CA PRO A 49 -1.65 2.49 -5.66
C PRO A 49 -0.23 2.99 -5.43
N VAL A 50 0.28 2.89 -4.21
CA VAL A 50 1.69 3.10 -3.93
C VAL A 50 2.48 2.00 -4.64
N ILE A 51 3.45 2.39 -5.48
CA ILE A 51 4.28 1.45 -6.23
C ILE A 51 5.77 1.74 -6.07
N LEU A 52 6.58 0.71 -6.31
CA LEU A 52 8.01 0.84 -6.59
C LEU A 52 8.37 -0.04 -7.81
N PHE A 53 8.88 0.58 -8.87
CA PHE A 53 9.34 -0.13 -10.06
C PHE A 53 10.81 -0.55 -9.92
N GLU A 54 11.09 -1.84 -10.07
CA GLU A 54 12.41 -2.43 -9.87
C GLU A 54 13.10 -2.76 -11.20
N ARG A 55 13.91 -1.83 -11.70
CA ARG A 55 14.62 -1.97 -13.00
C ARG A 55 15.47 -3.25 -13.16
N HIS A 56 15.92 -3.82 -12.04
CA HIS A 56 16.73 -5.02 -12.05
C HIS A 56 15.91 -6.30 -12.19
N TRP A 57 14.68 -6.30 -11.68
CA TRP A 57 13.70 -7.33 -12.00
C TRP A 57 13.23 -7.19 -13.44
N PHE A 58 13.01 -5.97 -13.93
CA PHE A 58 12.66 -5.73 -15.34
C PHE A 58 13.73 -6.27 -16.30
N SER A 59 15.00 -5.92 -16.04
CA SER A 59 16.15 -6.46 -16.78
C SER A 59 16.18 -7.99 -16.74
N ARG A 60 15.98 -8.60 -15.57
CA ARG A 60 15.94 -10.06 -15.44
C ARG A 60 14.79 -10.71 -16.21
N LEU A 61 13.58 -10.14 -16.16
CA LEU A 61 12.39 -10.70 -16.82
C LEU A 61 12.41 -10.50 -18.34
N THR A 62 13.22 -9.57 -18.84
CA THR A 62 13.40 -9.30 -20.27
C THR A 62 14.73 -9.83 -20.81
N ASP A 63 15.45 -10.65 -20.03
CA ASP A 63 16.77 -11.21 -20.35
C ASP A 63 17.81 -10.13 -20.74
N GLY A 64 17.69 -8.94 -20.17
CA GLY A 64 18.58 -7.80 -20.40
C GLY A 64 18.42 -7.13 -21.76
N ARG A 65 17.38 -7.49 -22.55
CA ARG A 65 17.14 -6.93 -23.90
C ARG A 65 17.11 -5.40 -23.96
N HIS A 66 16.78 -4.75 -22.84
CA HIS A 66 16.63 -3.29 -22.77
C HIS A 66 17.76 -2.58 -22.02
N ASP A 67 18.78 -3.30 -21.54
CA ASP A 67 19.83 -2.72 -20.66
C ASP A 67 20.65 -1.62 -21.33
N GLU A 68 20.92 -1.75 -22.63
CA GLU A 68 21.72 -0.77 -23.40
C GLU A 68 20.88 0.42 -23.88
N VAL A 69 19.64 0.16 -24.30
CA VAL A 69 18.75 1.17 -24.92
C VAL A 69 17.96 1.99 -23.90
N ALA A 70 17.77 1.49 -22.68
CA ALA A 70 17.03 2.16 -21.62
C ALA A 70 17.63 1.86 -20.22
N PRO A 71 18.90 2.20 -19.94
CA PRO A 71 19.62 1.83 -18.72
C PRO A 71 19.00 2.37 -17.40
N GLU A 72 18.18 3.42 -17.49
CA GLU A 72 17.40 3.96 -16.37
C GLU A 72 16.14 3.14 -16.04
N ILE A 73 15.65 2.35 -17.01
CA ILE A 73 14.47 1.47 -16.88
C ILE A 73 14.88 -0.01 -16.75
N SER A 74 15.99 -0.42 -17.37
CA SER A 74 16.50 -1.79 -17.35
C SER A 74 17.96 -1.79 -16.95
N SER A 75 18.31 -2.48 -15.86
CA SER A 75 19.71 -2.69 -15.50
C SER A 75 19.85 -3.89 -14.58
N ARG A 76 20.84 -4.77 -14.80
CA ARG A 76 21.16 -5.87 -13.88
C ARG A 76 21.44 -5.41 -12.43
N ARG A 77 21.76 -4.14 -12.22
CA ARG A 77 22.01 -3.57 -10.89
C ARG A 77 20.76 -2.88 -10.34
N PRO A 78 20.38 -3.14 -9.07
CA PRO A 78 19.30 -2.41 -8.42
C PRO A 78 19.64 -0.91 -8.27
N GLY A 79 18.67 -0.10 -7.86
CA GLY A 79 18.84 1.35 -7.71
C GLY A 79 18.26 2.17 -8.87
N GLY A 80 18.63 3.44 -8.93
CA GLY A 80 18.09 4.37 -9.95
C GLY A 80 16.61 4.67 -9.76
N TYR A 81 16.11 4.56 -8.52
CA TYR A 81 14.69 4.70 -8.22
C TYR A 81 14.15 6.11 -8.46
N GLY A 82 14.97 7.15 -8.23
CA GLY A 82 14.51 8.53 -8.28
C GLY A 82 13.58 8.87 -7.11
N ALA A 83 12.70 9.85 -7.32
CA ALA A 83 11.71 10.25 -6.31
C ALA A 83 10.67 9.14 -6.06
N ARG A 84 10.13 9.10 -4.85
CA ARG A 84 8.99 8.22 -4.51
C ARG A 84 7.67 8.78 -5.08
N GLY A 85 6.60 8.01 -4.97
CA GLY A 85 5.25 8.45 -5.35
C GLY A 85 5.06 8.52 -6.87
N ALA A 86 4.46 9.60 -7.37
CA ALA A 86 4.07 9.77 -8.77
C ALA A 86 5.19 9.49 -9.78
N HIS A 87 6.45 9.78 -9.45
CA HIS A 87 7.59 9.51 -10.31
C HIS A 87 7.77 8.02 -10.65
N GLN A 88 7.37 7.10 -9.77
CA GLN A 88 7.44 5.67 -10.06
C GLN A 88 6.50 5.27 -11.21
N TYR A 89 5.38 5.98 -11.38
CA TYR A 89 4.48 5.75 -12.51
C TYR A 89 5.05 6.25 -13.83
N GLU A 90 5.88 7.30 -13.82
CA GLU A 90 6.60 7.74 -15.03
C GLU A 90 7.59 6.66 -15.48
N ARG A 91 8.30 6.05 -14.52
CA ARG A 91 9.21 4.92 -14.79
C ARG A 91 8.45 3.69 -15.29
N LEU A 92 7.34 3.35 -14.64
CA LEU A 92 6.47 2.25 -15.04
C LEU A 92 5.92 2.44 -16.45
N ALA A 93 5.44 3.64 -16.80
CA ALA A 93 4.94 3.96 -18.14
C ALA A 93 5.99 3.70 -19.23
N ARG A 94 7.25 4.09 -18.96
CA ARG A 94 8.38 3.85 -19.88
C ARG A 94 8.71 2.36 -19.99
N ALA A 95 8.65 1.62 -18.89
CA ALA A 95 8.83 0.16 -18.90
C ALA A 95 7.72 -0.56 -19.67
N ILE A 96 6.46 -0.13 -19.51
CA ILE A 96 5.30 -0.68 -20.21
C ILE A 96 5.42 -0.53 -21.72
N ALA A 97 5.96 0.60 -22.19
CA ALA A 97 6.22 0.84 -23.60
C ALA A 97 7.27 -0.12 -24.20
N LEU A 98 8.12 -0.73 -23.36
CA LEU A 98 9.13 -1.71 -23.77
C LEU A 98 8.61 -3.14 -23.66
N ASP A 99 8.05 -3.50 -22.50
CA ASP A 99 7.48 -4.82 -22.23
C ASP A 99 6.46 -4.71 -21.07
N ARG A 100 5.18 -4.63 -21.40
CA ARG A 100 4.11 -4.42 -20.41
C ARG A 100 4.10 -5.48 -19.32
N ARG A 101 4.16 -6.76 -19.69
CA ARG A 101 4.09 -7.85 -18.72
C ARG A 101 5.26 -7.79 -17.75
N ALA A 102 6.49 -7.69 -18.26
CA ALA A 102 7.67 -7.60 -17.41
C ALA A 102 7.65 -6.33 -16.54
N ALA A 103 7.11 -5.21 -17.05
CA ALA A 103 6.98 -3.97 -16.30
C ALA A 103 6.07 -4.12 -15.08
N LEU A 104 4.89 -4.71 -15.26
CA LEU A 104 3.97 -4.95 -14.15
C LEU A 104 4.52 -5.99 -13.17
N GLU A 105 5.13 -7.07 -13.68
CA GLU A 105 5.73 -8.13 -12.84
C GLU A 105 6.93 -7.63 -12.01
N SER A 106 7.67 -6.64 -12.52
CA SER A 106 8.82 -6.01 -11.83
C SER A 106 8.44 -4.85 -10.91
N THR A 107 7.16 -4.65 -10.61
CA THR A 107 6.67 -3.57 -9.76
C THR A 107 6.05 -4.14 -8.49
N SER A 108 6.32 -3.53 -7.32
CA SER A 108 5.57 -3.79 -6.09
C SER A 108 4.34 -2.89 -6.00
N TRP A 109 3.24 -3.42 -5.47
CA TRP A 109 1.93 -2.75 -5.48
C TRP A 109 1.28 -2.67 -4.11
N GLY A 110 0.70 -1.50 -3.82
CA GLY A 110 -0.26 -1.28 -2.75
C GLY A 110 0.29 -1.47 -1.34
N LEU A 111 -0.64 -1.60 -0.38
CA LEU A 111 -0.43 -1.61 1.07
C LEU A 111 0.65 -2.59 1.54
N GLY A 112 0.71 -3.77 0.91
CA GLY A 112 1.69 -4.82 1.23
C GLY A 112 2.97 -4.78 0.41
N GLN A 113 3.10 -3.88 -0.57
CA GLN A 113 4.19 -3.89 -1.56
C GLN A 113 4.36 -5.27 -2.22
N LEU A 114 3.26 -5.91 -2.59
CA LEU A 114 3.29 -7.22 -3.23
C LEU A 114 3.88 -7.10 -4.64
N MET A 115 4.98 -7.81 -4.92
CA MET A 115 5.62 -7.82 -6.24
C MET A 115 4.71 -8.48 -7.29
N GLY A 116 4.58 -7.85 -8.47
CA GLY A 116 3.75 -8.36 -9.57
C GLY A 116 4.12 -9.75 -10.07
N LEU A 117 5.40 -10.11 -10.04
CA LEU A 117 5.88 -11.46 -10.38
C LEU A 117 5.29 -12.55 -9.46
N ASN A 118 4.78 -12.17 -8.29
CA ASN A 118 4.13 -13.07 -7.34
C ASN A 118 2.61 -13.21 -7.57
N ALA A 119 2.03 -12.63 -8.63
CA ALA A 119 0.58 -12.64 -8.87
C ALA A 119 -0.04 -14.05 -8.76
N ARG A 120 0.55 -15.04 -9.44
CA ARG A 120 0.08 -16.45 -9.36
C ARG A 120 0.23 -17.05 -7.97
N ALA A 121 1.34 -16.75 -7.28
CA ALA A 121 1.60 -17.22 -5.93
C ALA A 121 0.63 -16.59 -4.91
N ALA A 122 0.10 -15.41 -5.21
CA ALA A 122 -0.93 -14.72 -4.45
C ALA A 122 -2.37 -15.13 -4.88
N GLY A 123 -2.52 -16.10 -5.80
CA GLY A 123 -3.82 -16.63 -6.21
C GLY A 123 -4.50 -15.89 -7.38
N PHE A 124 -3.83 -14.91 -8.00
CA PHE A 124 -4.36 -14.24 -9.19
C PHE A 124 -4.07 -15.04 -10.46
N ALA A 125 -4.93 -14.88 -11.49
CA ALA A 125 -4.74 -15.52 -12.78
C ALA A 125 -3.45 -15.06 -13.48
N ASP A 126 -3.15 -13.77 -13.38
CA ASP A 126 -1.96 -13.11 -13.93
C ASP A 126 -1.72 -11.76 -13.25
N VAL A 127 -0.67 -11.05 -13.69
CA VAL A 127 -0.28 -9.77 -13.13
C VAL A 127 -1.28 -8.64 -13.44
N GLU A 128 -1.97 -8.67 -14.58
CA GLU A 128 -2.98 -7.66 -14.92
C GLU A 128 -4.16 -7.75 -13.95
N THR A 129 -4.62 -8.98 -13.68
CA THR A 129 -5.69 -9.23 -12.69
C THR A 129 -5.27 -8.79 -11.29
N MET A 130 -4.01 -9.05 -10.90
CA MET A 130 -3.48 -8.58 -9.63
C MET A 130 -3.49 -7.04 -9.58
N VAL A 131 -2.98 -6.36 -10.60
CA VAL A 131 -2.91 -4.90 -10.64
C VAL A 131 -4.29 -4.27 -10.60
N ALA A 132 -5.27 -4.81 -11.32
CA ALA A 132 -6.66 -4.35 -11.25
C ALA A 132 -7.21 -4.42 -9.82
N ALA A 133 -6.96 -5.52 -9.09
CA ALA A 133 -7.35 -5.65 -7.70
C ALA A 133 -6.60 -4.64 -6.80
N MET A 134 -5.32 -4.39 -7.04
CA MET A 134 -4.56 -3.37 -6.28
C MET A 134 -5.11 -1.96 -6.49
N VAL A 135 -5.65 -1.65 -7.67
CA VAL A 135 -6.30 -0.36 -7.98
C VAL A 135 -7.67 -0.24 -7.31
N GLU A 136 -8.36 -1.36 -7.09
CA GLU A 136 -9.74 -1.39 -6.62
C GLU A 136 -9.92 -0.87 -5.18
N SER A 137 -9.13 -1.37 -4.23
CA SER A 137 -9.24 -1.03 -2.80
C SER A 137 -8.04 -1.50 -1.99
N GLU A 138 -7.84 -0.92 -0.81
CA GLU A 138 -6.87 -1.45 0.15
C GLU A 138 -7.29 -2.80 0.73
N ASP A 139 -8.59 -3.12 0.73
CA ASP A 139 -9.09 -4.46 1.08
C ASP A 139 -8.50 -5.50 0.12
N ALA A 140 -8.59 -5.26 -1.20
CA ALA A 140 -8.04 -6.14 -2.22
C ALA A 140 -6.51 -6.20 -2.17
N GLN A 141 -5.84 -5.08 -1.87
CA GLN A 141 -4.40 -5.06 -1.63
C GLN A 141 -4.00 -5.92 -0.43
N LEU A 142 -4.75 -5.83 0.68
CA LEU A 142 -4.49 -6.60 1.89
C LEU A 142 -4.75 -8.09 1.68
N GLU A 143 -5.85 -8.45 1.01
CA GLU A 143 -6.19 -9.83 0.68
C GLU A 143 -5.13 -10.47 -0.23
N GLY A 144 -4.63 -9.75 -1.24
CA GLY A 144 -3.54 -10.24 -2.09
C GLY A 144 -2.25 -10.51 -1.29
N MET A 145 -1.89 -9.60 -0.37
CA MET A 145 -0.77 -9.80 0.54
C MET A 145 -0.99 -11.03 1.43
N ALA A 146 -2.17 -11.18 2.01
CA ALA A 146 -2.51 -12.30 2.89
C ALA A 146 -2.48 -13.64 2.15
N ALA A 147 -3.02 -13.70 0.93
CA ALA A 147 -3.00 -14.89 0.09
C ALA A 147 -1.56 -15.32 -0.25
N PHE A 148 -0.67 -14.36 -0.55
CA PHE A 148 0.74 -14.66 -0.75
C PHE A 148 1.42 -15.17 0.52
N ILE A 149 1.22 -14.50 1.66
CA ILE A 149 1.81 -14.89 2.96
C ILE A 149 1.39 -16.31 3.32
N ASP A 150 0.11 -16.63 3.17
CA ASP A 150 -0.45 -17.95 3.46
C ASP A 150 0.07 -19.01 2.48
N GLY A 151 -0.06 -18.77 1.17
CA GLY A 151 0.35 -19.71 0.12
C GLY A 151 1.85 -20.00 0.08
N GLN A 152 2.69 -19.07 0.56
CA GLN A 152 4.14 -19.27 0.70
C GLN A 152 4.56 -19.79 2.08
N GLY A 153 3.61 -20.10 2.97
CA GLY A 153 3.89 -20.63 4.31
C GLY A 153 4.62 -19.65 5.20
N LEU A 154 4.36 -18.34 5.04
CA LEU A 154 5.01 -17.27 5.80
C LEU A 154 4.28 -16.92 7.10
N ALA A 155 2.98 -17.21 7.18
CA ALA A 155 2.16 -16.93 8.37
C ALA A 155 2.76 -17.48 9.69
N PRO A 156 3.33 -18.71 9.74
CA PRO A 156 3.95 -19.22 10.95
C PRO A 156 5.16 -18.41 11.45
N PHE A 157 5.84 -17.65 10.59
CA PHE A 157 6.91 -16.75 11.01
C PHE A 157 6.36 -15.54 11.74
N LEU A 158 5.24 -14.97 11.26
CA LEU A 158 4.53 -13.87 11.94
C LEU A 158 3.96 -14.32 13.28
N ALA A 159 3.29 -15.47 13.33
CA ALA A 159 2.70 -16.01 14.56
C ALA A 159 3.75 -16.26 15.65
N ARG A 160 4.95 -16.70 15.25
CA ARG A 160 6.10 -16.92 16.14
C ARG A 160 6.97 -15.69 16.36
N ARG A 161 6.64 -14.57 15.69
CA ARG A 161 7.40 -13.31 15.70
C ARG A 161 8.86 -13.50 15.28
N ASP A 162 9.10 -14.45 14.38
CA ASP A 162 10.39 -14.64 13.71
C ASP A 162 10.52 -13.63 12.56
N TRP A 163 10.81 -12.38 12.93
CA TRP A 163 10.88 -11.25 12.00
C TRP A 163 11.99 -11.43 10.95
N ALA A 164 13.11 -12.02 11.33
CA ALA A 164 14.19 -12.31 10.39
C ALA A 164 13.81 -13.42 9.40
N GLY A 165 13.15 -14.47 9.88
CA GLY A 165 12.64 -15.56 9.05
C GLY A 165 11.56 -15.09 8.07
N PHE A 166 10.65 -14.21 8.52
CA PHE A 166 9.65 -13.57 7.67
C PHE A 166 10.30 -12.63 6.65
N ALA A 167 11.08 -11.65 7.09
CA ALA A 167 11.67 -10.62 6.23
C ALA A 167 12.59 -11.20 5.15
N ARG A 168 13.36 -12.26 5.46
CA ARG A 168 14.20 -12.95 4.47
C ARG A 168 13.38 -13.51 3.30
N ARG A 169 12.16 -13.96 3.55
CA ARG A 169 11.29 -14.60 2.55
C ARG A 169 10.40 -13.60 1.85
N TYR A 170 9.87 -12.62 2.58
CA TYR A 170 9.00 -11.58 2.04
C TYR A 170 9.78 -10.51 1.28
N ASN A 171 10.84 -9.95 1.88
CA ASN A 171 11.65 -8.88 1.29
C ASN A 171 12.94 -9.39 0.58
N GLY A 172 13.21 -10.69 0.67
CA GLY A 172 14.35 -11.35 0.01
C GLY A 172 15.66 -11.39 0.83
N PRO A 173 16.71 -12.04 0.31
CA PRO A 173 17.95 -12.32 1.06
C PRO A 173 18.71 -11.06 1.50
N GLY A 174 18.47 -9.93 0.83
CA GLY A 174 19.07 -8.63 1.16
C GLY A 174 18.39 -7.87 2.31
N PHE A 175 17.35 -8.43 2.95
CA PHE A 175 16.48 -7.72 3.91
C PHE A 175 17.24 -6.96 5.02
N ARG A 176 18.36 -7.50 5.51
CA ARG A 176 19.17 -6.86 6.56
C ARG A 176 19.79 -5.53 6.14
N ARG A 177 20.08 -5.33 4.84
CA ARG A 177 20.62 -4.04 4.35
C ARG A 177 19.66 -2.88 4.64
N ASN A 178 18.36 -3.17 4.62
CA ASN A 178 17.29 -2.22 4.92
C ASN A 178 16.71 -2.39 6.33
N ARG A 179 17.31 -3.27 7.16
CA ARG A 179 16.92 -3.56 8.55
C ARG A 179 15.44 -3.94 8.69
N TYR A 180 14.90 -4.71 7.73
CA TYR A 180 13.47 -5.08 7.73
C TYR A 180 13.05 -5.84 8.99
N ASP A 181 13.87 -6.78 9.43
CA ASP A 181 13.68 -7.54 10.67
C ASP A 181 13.57 -6.64 11.90
N GLU A 182 14.52 -5.73 12.06
CA GLU A 182 14.53 -4.81 13.19
C GLU A 182 13.35 -3.82 13.15
N LYS A 183 12.99 -3.35 11.96
CA LYS A 183 11.83 -2.47 11.76
C LYS A 183 10.52 -3.17 12.08
N LEU A 184 10.35 -4.42 11.64
CA LEU A 184 9.18 -5.24 11.96
C LEU A 184 9.08 -5.49 13.46
N ALA A 185 10.18 -5.86 14.10
CA ALA A 185 10.23 -6.06 15.55
C ALA A 185 9.86 -4.78 16.33
N ALA A 186 10.42 -3.64 15.93
CA ALA A 186 10.13 -2.35 16.56
C ALA A 186 8.68 -1.90 16.35
N ALA A 187 8.14 -2.08 15.14
CA ALA A 187 6.75 -1.76 14.84
C ALA A 187 5.79 -2.65 15.64
N HIS A 188 6.07 -3.97 15.70
CA HIS A 188 5.30 -4.90 16.53
C HIS A 188 5.33 -4.51 18.00
N ALA A 189 6.50 -4.25 18.58
CA ALA A 189 6.62 -3.86 19.98
C ALA A 189 5.80 -2.61 20.31
N ARG A 190 5.77 -1.62 19.41
CA ARG A 190 4.92 -0.43 19.55
C ARG A 190 3.43 -0.78 19.61
N TYR A 191 2.96 -1.66 18.73
CA TYR A 191 1.55 -2.01 18.62
C TYR A 191 1.09 -3.01 19.68
N ALA A 192 1.95 -3.94 20.08
CA ALA A 192 1.66 -4.91 21.12
C ALA A 192 1.65 -4.29 22.54
N GLY A 193 2.49 -3.26 22.78
CA GLY A 193 2.56 -2.56 24.07
C GLY A 193 1.75 -1.26 24.15
N GLY A 194 1.04 -0.88 23.08
CA GLY A 194 0.36 0.40 22.96
C GLY A 194 -1.00 0.29 22.27
N SER A 195 -1.51 1.43 21.80
CA SER A 195 -2.76 1.48 21.03
C SER A 195 -2.53 1.05 19.58
N LEU A 196 -3.49 0.32 19.04
CA LEU A 196 -3.54 -0.02 17.63
C LEU A 196 -4.09 1.15 16.81
N PRO A 197 -3.67 1.29 15.53
CA PRO A 197 -4.31 2.23 14.60
C PRO A 197 -5.81 1.96 14.46
N SER A 198 -6.63 3.00 14.50
CA SER A 198 -8.06 2.91 14.18
C SER A 198 -8.25 2.91 12.66
N LEU A 199 -8.95 1.91 12.14
CA LEU A 199 -9.31 1.83 10.72
C LEU A 199 -10.21 3.00 10.29
N GLU A 200 -11.12 3.45 11.16
CA GLU A 200 -12.01 4.58 10.89
C GLU A 200 -11.25 5.89 10.76
N VAL A 201 -10.36 6.17 11.71
CA VAL A 201 -9.52 7.38 11.68
C VAL A 201 -8.61 7.36 10.46
N ARG A 202 -8.04 6.20 10.14
CA ARG A 202 -7.18 6.01 8.98
C ARG A 202 -7.93 6.25 7.67
N ALA A 203 -9.14 5.71 7.56
CA ALA A 203 -10.01 5.93 6.40
C ALA A 203 -10.36 7.42 6.25
N ALA A 204 -10.64 8.13 7.35
CA ALA A 204 -10.87 9.57 7.33
C ALA A 204 -9.61 10.36 6.90
N GLN A 205 -8.42 10.03 7.41
CA GLN A 205 -7.16 10.65 6.99
C GLN A 205 -6.90 10.48 5.49
N LEU A 206 -7.15 9.28 4.95
CA LEU A 206 -7.00 9.04 3.51
C LEU A 206 -8.00 9.87 2.69
N ARG A 207 -9.27 9.90 3.09
CA ARG A 207 -10.31 10.69 2.41
C ARG A 207 -10.02 12.20 2.47
N LEU A 208 -9.57 12.70 3.61
CA LEU A 208 -9.12 14.10 3.77
C LEU A 208 -7.99 14.43 2.79
N THR A 209 -7.02 13.51 2.63
CA THR A 209 -5.91 13.68 1.69
C THR A 209 -6.40 13.79 0.24
N TYR A 210 -7.36 12.95 -0.17
CA TYR A 210 -7.96 13.03 -1.52
C TYR A 210 -8.66 14.36 -1.76
N LEU A 211 -9.32 14.86 -0.72
CA LEU A 211 -10.07 16.12 -0.71
C LEU A 211 -9.18 17.37 -0.57
N GLY A 212 -7.84 17.22 -0.62
CA GLY A 212 -6.88 18.31 -0.55
C GLY A 212 -6.59 18.85 0.86
N GLU A 213 -7.12 18.21 1.90
CA GLU A 213 -6.81 18.54 3.30
C GLU A 213 -5.53 17.80 3.76
N ASP A 214 -4.78 18.37 4.71
CA ASP A 214 -3.53 17.78 5.23
C ASP A 214 -3.68 17.21 6.66
N PRO A 215 -3.96 15.91 6.83
CA PRO A 215 -3.95 15.27 8.14
C PRO A 215 -2.53 14.98 8.67
N HIS A 216 -1.48 15.29 7.90
CA HIS A 216 -0.08 14.97 8.19
C HIS A 216 0.23 13.47 8.23
N GLY A 217 -0.29 12.73 7.25
CA GLY A 217 -0.11 11.30 7.10
C GLY A 217 -1.35 10.49 7.49
N ILE A 218 -1.25 9.17 7.29
CA ILE A 218 -2.32 8.20 7.47
C ILE A 218 -1.80 7.14 8.43
N ASP A 219 -1.96 7.38 9.72
CA ASP A 219 -1.41 6.57 10.80
C ASP A 219 -2.49 5.91 11.68
N GLY A 220 -3.76 6.25 11.47
CA GLY A 220 -4.91 5.75 12.23
C GLY A 220 -5.01 6.32 13.65
N PHE A 221 -4.30 7.39 13.98
CA PHE A 221 -4.38 8.05 15.29
C PHE A 221 -5.02 9.45 15.17
N ALA A 222 -5.98 9.73 16.07
CA ALA A 222 -6.71 11.00 16.09
C ALA A 222 -5.89 12.11 16.76
N GLY A 223 -4.80 12.53 16.11
CA GLY A 223 -3.91 13.59 16.61
C GLY A 223 -4.37 15.01 16.27
N PRO A 224 -3.66 16.04 16.78
CA PRO A 224 -3.99 17.46 16.54
C PRO A 224 -4.04 17.85 15.06
N ARG A 225 -3.22 17.22 14.21
CA ARG A 225 -3.20 17.43 12.75
C ARG A 225 -4.45 16.85 12.09
N THR A 226 -4.84 15.63 12.44
CA THR A 226 -6.11 15.02 12.01
C THR A 226 -7.30 15.91 12.40
N ALA A 227 -7.35 16.38 13.66
CA ALA A 227 -8.42 17.26 14.11
C ALA A 227 -8.45 18.61 13.37
N ALA A 228 -7.28 19.16 13.01
CA ALA A 228 -7.21 20.39 12.22
C ALA A 228 -7.75 20.20 10.79
N ALA A 229 -7.40 19.08 10.14
CA ALA A 229 -7.91 18.73 8.82
C ALA A 229 -9.44 18.49 8.85
N LEU A 230 -9.95 17.80 9.89
CA LEU A 230 -11.39 17.63 10.09
C LEU A 230 -12.12 18.96 10.24
N ARG A 231 -11.58 19.91 11.03
CA ARG A 231 -12.17 21.26 11.16
C ARG A 231 -12.20 22.01 9.83
N ALA A 232 -11.16 21.89 9.01
CA ALA A 232 -11.12 22.51 7.69
C ALA A 232 -12.20 21.92 6.78
N PHE A 233 -12.30 20.59 6.73
CA PHE A 233 -13.33 19.89 5.98
C PHE A 233 -14.76 20.25 6.45
N GLN A 234 -15.04 20.14 7.75
CA GLN A 234 -16.35 20.44 8.33
C GLN A 234 -16.80 21.87 7.98
N ARG A 235 -15.88 22.85 8.06
CA ARG A 235 -16.15 24.24 7.66
C ARG A 235 -16.50 24.34 6.17
N ARG A 236 -15.78 23.61 5.32
CA ARG A 236 -15.98 23.59 3.86
C ARG A 236 -17.35 23.03 3.47
N VAL A 237 -17.83 22.02 4.20
CA VAL A 237 -19.12 21.35 3.90
C VAL A 237 -20.30 21.84 4.77
N GLY A 238 -20.09 22.84 5.62
CA GLY A 238 -21.15 23.44 6.44
C GLY A 238 -21.61 22.61 7.65
N LEU A 239 -20.78 21.68 8.14
CA LEU A 239 -21.02 20.92 9.37
C LEU A 239 -20.56 21.68 10.62
N PRO A 240 -21.04 21.32 11.83
CA PRO A 240 -20.46 21.80 13.08
C PRO A 240 -18.94 21.56 13.13
N VAL A 241 -18.17 22.60 13.42
CA VAL A 241 -16.70 22.56 13.39
C VAL A 241 -16.15 22.04 14.73
N THR A 242 -16.26 20.74 14.95
CA THR A 242 -15.81 20.06 16.17
C THR A 242 -14.34 19.60 16.08
N GLY A 243 -13.89 19.26 14.87
CA GLY A 243 -12.62 18.55 14.66
C GLY A 243 -12.64 17.08 15.07
N GLU A 244 -13.83 16.54 15.33
CA GLU A 244 -14.06 15.14 15.69
C GLU A 244 -14.58 14.35 14.48
N LEU A 245 -14.23 13.07 14.41
CA LEU A 245 -14.76 12.15 13.40
C LEU A 245 -16.06 11.53 13.93
N ASP A 246 -17.14 12.31 13.92
CA ASP A 246 -18.48 11.80 14.20
C ASP A 246 -19.11 11.15 12.96
N GLU A 247 -20.27 10.53 13.14
CA GLU A 247 -20.98 9.80 12.08
C GLU A 247 -21.38 10.73 10.91
N ALA A 248 -21.75 11.98 11.20
CA ALA A 248 -22.09 12.97 10.18
C ALA A 248 -20.86 13.37 9.34
N THR A 249 -19.72 13.61 10.00
CA THR A 249 -18.46 13.94 9.35
C THR A 249 -17.93 12.77 8.54
N ALA A 250 -18.01 11.54 9.06
CA ALA A 250 -17.61 10.33 8.36
C ALA A 250 -18.41 10.11 7.06
N ARG A 251 -19.74 10.24 7.13
CA ARG A 251 -20.62 10.18 5.95
C ARG A 251 -20.29 11.26 4.92
N ALA A 252 -20.14 12.51 5.37
CA ALA A 252 -19.83 13.62 4.47
C ALA A 252 -18.48 13.43 3.76
N LEU A 253 -17.45 12.90 4.43
CA LEU A 253 -16.16 12.58 3.81
C LEU A 253 -16.31 11.54 2.70
N GLU A 254 -17.08 10.47 2.94
CA GLU A 254 -17.31 9.42 1.97
C GLU A 254 -18.08 9.94 0.74
N GLU A 255 -19.14 10.71 0.97
CA GLU A 255 -19.93 11.31 -0.11
C GLU A 255 -19.11 12.29 -0.95
N ALA A 256 -18.30 13.14 -0.32
CA ALA A 256 -17.45 14.11 -1.02
C ALA A 256 -16.38 13.42 -1.89
N VAL A 257 -15.71 12.39 -1.37
CA VAL A 257 -14.71 11.63 -2.13
C VAL A 257 -15.34 10.90 -3.32
N ARG A 258 -16.54 10.33 -3.12
CA ARG A 258 -17.30 9.68 -4.19
C ARG A 258 -17.73 10.67 -5.26
N ALA A 259 -18.18 11.87 -4.87
CA ALA A 259 -18.56 12.91 -5.83
C ALA A 259 -17.36 13.37 -6.68
N GLU A 260 -16.18 13.55 -6.09
CA GLU A 260 -14.95 13.83 -6.84
C GLU A 260 -14.52 12.67 -7.75
N ALA A 261 -14.71 11.42 -7.32
CA ALA A 261 -14.38 10.25 -8.13
C ALA A 261 -15.18 10.25 -9.44
N VAL A 262 -16.48 10.54 -9.35
CA VAL A 262 -17.39 10.58 -10.50
C VAL A 262 -17.09 11.78 -11.41
N ALA A 263 -16.62 12.90 -10.87
CA ALA A 263 -16.30 14.08 -11.68
C ALA A 263 -15.00 13.96 -12.50
N VAL A 264 -14.16 12.97 -12.21
CA VAL A 264 -12.86 12.73 -12.88
C VAL A 264 -12.95 11.64 -13.97
N VAL A 265 -14.06 10.89 -14.01
CA VAL A 265 -14.40 9.90 -15.06
C VAL A 265 -15.21 10.55 -16.17
#